data_AF-A0A1H3K7E0-F1
#
_entry.id   AF-A0A1H3K7E0-F1
#
_cell.length_a   1.000
_cell.length_b   1.000
_cell.length_c   1.000
_cell.angle_alpha   90.00
_cell.angle_beta   90.00
_cell.angle_gamma   90.00
#
_symmetry.space_group_name_H-M   'P 1'
#
loop_
_entity.id
_entity.type
_entity.pdbx_description
1 polymer ?
#
loop_
_entity_poly.entity_id
_entity_poly.type
_entity_poly.pdbx_seq_one_letter_code
_entity_poly.pdbx_strand_id
1 'polypeptide(L)'
;MAMYVFRDKDRKEKLYAKNAASESRNTRFFCPNKNCDAHMHVCGLDGTAVAYFSANRKGYRHIEGCPFGASNSFNSDDFDEALFNFDNALDGLSVPSKKVNRKSEPDEHGTGETTKRPPRTIRQIYDMCKSIDVVDTYGGKVVGQMIVDDRSEFMYPKGVFGKRIIEGKVSGYFYNPKTMEITIKAPISSEK
;
A
#
# COMPACT_ATOMS: atom_id res chain seq x y z
N MET A 1 -2.30 -2.56 -10.07
CA MET A 1 -3.71 -2.39 -9.61
C MET A 1 -3.70 -1.25 -8.62
N ALA A 2 -4.55 -0.24 -8.82
CA ALA A 2 -4.64 0.91 -7.93
C ALA A 2 -6.03 0.99 -7.28
N MET A 3 -6.10 1.37 -6.01
CA MET A 3 -7.37 1.52 -5.29
C MET A 3 -7.90 2.96 -5.30
N TYR A 4 -7.14 3.87 -5.88
CA TYR A 4 -7.57 5.23 -6.20
C TYR A 4 -6.89 5.73 -7.48
N VAL A 5 -7.51 6.73 -8.08
CA VAL A 5 -7.07 7.44 -9.29
C VAL A 5 -7.47 8.91 -9.18
N PHE A 6 -7.11 9.70 -10.19
CA PHE A 6 -7.59 11.08 -10.32
C PHE A 6 -8.42 11.25 -11.59
N ARG A 7 -9.45 12.11 -11.51
CA ARG A 7 -10.30 12.47 -12.66
C ARG A 7 -9.58 13.43 -13.62
N ASP A 8 -8.67 14.23 -13.10
CA ASP A 8 -7.98 15.30 -13.82
C ASP A 8 -6.46 15.06 -13.93
N LYS A 9 -5.85 15.70 -14.93
CA LYS A 9 -4.40 15.61 -15.21
C LYS A 9 -3.54 16.30 -14.14
N ASP A 10 -4.10 17.24 -13.36
CA ASP A 10 -3.36 17.91 -12.29
C ASP A 10 -3.35 17.12 -10.97
N ARG A 11 -4.17 16.05 -10.92
CA ARG A 11 -4.37 15.16 -9.77
C ARG A 11 -4.95 15.92 -8.58
N LYS A 12 -6.05 16.64 -8.81
CA LYS A 12 -6.79 17.40 -7.81
C LYS A 12 -8.04 16.68 -7.34
N GLU A 13 -8.75 16.02 -8.25
CA GLU A 13 -10.01 15.30 -8.01
C GLU A 13 -9.76 13.80 -7.88
N LYS A 14 -9.58 13.35 -6.64
CA LYS A 14 -9.34 11.94 -6.30
C LYS A 14 -10.63 11.13 -6.35
N LEU A 15 -10.54 9.91 -6.86
CA LEU A 15 -11.61 8.92 -6.83
C LEU A 15 -11.08 7.58 -6.28
N TYR A 16 -11.73 7.09 -5.23
CA TYR A 16 -11.48 5.77 -4.67
C TYR A 16 -12.31 4.70 -5.36
N ALA A 17 -11.77 3.48 -5.46
CA ALA A 17 -12.41 2.37 -6.14
C ALA A 17 -13.74 1.95 -5.48
N LYS A 18 -13.80 2.02 -4.14
CA LYS A 18 -15.05 1.83 -3.36
C LYS A 18 -16.18 2.80 -3.75
N ASN A 19 -15.83 3.96 -4.31
CA ASN A 19 -16.77 5.00 -4.72
C ASN A 19 -16.98 5.02 -6.25
N ALA A 20 -16.44 4.05 -6.99
CA ALA A 20 -16.44 4.04 -8.45
C ALA A 20 -17.60 3.25 -9.07
N ALA A 21 -18.58 2.82 -8.26
CA ALA A 21 -19.70 2.00 -8.72
C ALA A 21 -20.57 2.70 -9.79
N SER A 22 -20.68 4.03 -9.73
CA SER A 22 -21.40 4.85 -10.71
C SER A 22 -20.59 5.20 -11.95
N GLU A 23 -19.30 4.85 -12.00
CA GLU A 23 -18.43 5.23 -13.11
C GLU A 23 -18.54 4.26 -14.30
N SER A 24 -18.44 4.81 -15.51
CA SER A 24 -18.33 4.00 -16.71
C SER A 24 -16.97 3.31 -16.80
N ARG A 25 -16.97 2.02 -17.19
CA ARG A 25 -15.75 1.27 -17.55
C ARG A 25 -14.93 1.91 -18.67
N ASN A 26 -15.56 2.80 -19.44
CA ASN A 26 -14.93 3.53 -20.53
C ASN A 26 -14.36 4.89 -20.13
N THR A 27 -14.66 5.37 -18.92
CA THR A 27 -14.07 6.61 -18.40
C THR A 27 -12.57 6.40 -18.19
N ARG A 28 -11.78 7.29 -18.81
CA ARG A 28 -10.35 7.40 -18.57
C ARG A 28 -10.12 8.17 -17.28
N PHE A 29 -9.29 7.61 -16.41
CA PHE A 29 -8.72 8.28 -15.24
C PHE A 29 -7.20 8.36 -15.34
N PHE A 30 -6.60 9.14 -14.46
CA PHE A 30 -5.17 9.38 -14.40
C PHE A 30 -4.52 8.57 -13.26
N CYS A 31 -3.34 8.02 -13.55
CA CYS A 31 -2.51 7.36 -12.53
C CYS A 31 -2.19 8.34 -11.38
N PRO A 32 -2.20 7.87 -10.11
CA PRO A 32 -1.81 8.72 -8.98
C PRO A 32 -0.35 9.19 -9.02
N ASN A 33 0.54 8.44 -9.68
CA ASN A 33 1.89 8.92 -9.95
C ASN A 33 1.84 10.03 -11.02
N LYS A 34 2.13 11.27 -10.63
CA LYS A 34 2.10 12.45 -11.53
C LYS A 34 3.00 12.31 -12.75
N ASN A 35 4.10 11.56 -12.61
CA ASN A 35 5.07 11.31 -13.68
C ASN A 35 4.63 10.19 -14.63
N CYS A 36 3.51 9.52 -14.35
CA CYS A 36 2.98 8.41 -15.14
C CYS A 36 1.70 8.84 -15.89
N ASP A 37 1.71 8.77 -17.22
CA ASP A 37 0.56 9.09 -18.09
C ASP A 37 -0.30 7.86 -18.44
N ALA A 38 -0.25 6.82 -17.60
CA ALA A 38 -1.05 5.62 -17.80
C ALA A 38 -2.55 5.93 -17.76
N HIS A 39 -3.31 5.34 -18.68
CA HIS A 39 -4.76 5.50 -18.74
C HIS A 39 -5.45 4.46 -17.87
N MET A 40 -5.91 4.89 -16.71
CA MET A 40 -6.54 4.03 -15.71
C MET A 40 -8.04 3.88 -16.01
N HIS A 41 -8.57 2.67 -15.84
CA HIS A 41 -10.00 2.39 -16.00
C HIS A 41 -10.50 1.52 -14.85
N VAL A 42 -11.75 1.71 -14.46
CA VAL A 42 -12.39 0.90 -13.42
C VAL A 42 -12.58 -0.54 -13.90
N CYS A 43 -12.27 -1.48 -13.01
CA CYS A 43 -12.32 -2.93 -13.18
C CYS A 43 -13.05 -3.54 -11.98
N GLY A 44 -13.53 -4.79 -12.08
CA GLY A 44 -14.17 -5.49 -10.96
C GLY A 44 -15.61 -5.06 -10.63
N LEU A 45 -16.29 -4.32 -11.51
CA LEU A 45 -17.68 -3.89 -11.27
C LEU A 45 -18.73 -5.01 -11.37
N ASP A 46 -18.35 -6.21 -11.80
CA ASP A 46 -19.26 -7.35 -12.00
C ASP A 46 -19.56 -8.14 -10.71
N GLY A 47 -19.13 -7.64 -9.55
CA GLY A 47 -19.40 -8.25 -8.24
C GLY A 47 -18.57 -9.49 -7.91
N THR A 48 -17.74 -9.98 -8.84
CA THR A 48 -16.84 -11.13 -8.64
C THR A 48 -15.54 -10.77 -7.91
N ALA A 49 -15.17 -9.49 -7.91
CA ALA A 49 -13.99 -8.97 -7.24
C ALA A 49 -14.27 -7.54 -6.77
N VAL A 50 -13.52 -7.08 -5.76
CA VAL A 50 -13.56 -5.68 -5.33
C VAL A 50 -13.16 -4.79 -6.49
N ALA A 51 -13.83 -3.64 -6.63
CA ALA A 51 -13.50 -2.69 -7.67
C ALA A 51 -12.06 -2.18 -7.52
N TYR A 52 -11.36 -1.98 -8.64
CA TYR A 52 -10.02 -1.42 -8.68
C TYR A 52 -9.78 -0.70 -10.01
N PHE A 53 -8.65 0.00 -10.13
CA PHE A 53 -8.23 0.65 -11.36
C PHE A 53 -7.01 -0.01 -11.98
N SER A 54 -7.00 -0.11 -13.30
CA SER A 54 -5.89 -0.70 -14.05
C SER A 54 -5.65 0.00 -15.39
N ALA A 55 -4.38 0.05 -15.80
CA ALA A 55 -3.94 0.48 -17.14
C ALA A 55 -3.91 -0.73 -18.11
N ASN A 56 -5.07 -1.34 -18.33
CA ASN A 56 -5.21 -2.58 -19.10
C ASN A 56 -5.32 -2.38 -20.62
N ARG A 57 -5.52 -1.14 -21.09
CA ARG A 57 -5.65 -0.82 -22.53
C ARG A 57 -4.28 -0.66 -23.19
N LYS A 58 -4.17 -1.03 -24.46
CA LYS A 58 -2.93 -0.90 -25.25
C LYS A 58 -2.56 0.60 -25.44
N GLY A 59 -1.26 0.90 -25.50
CA GLY A 59 -0.72 2.22 -25.82
C GLY A 59 -0.43 3.15 -24.63
N TYR A 60 -1.11 2.98 -23.49
CA TYR A 60 -0.97 3.87 -22.33
C TYR A 60 -0.75 3.10 -21.03
N ARG A 61 0.34 2.33 -21.01
CA ARG A 61 0.74 1.52 -19.85
C ARG A 61 1.51 2.37 -18.84
N HIS A 62 1.68 1.82 -17.63
CA HIS A 62 2.58 2.42 -16.65
C HIS A 62 4.01 2.51 -17.17
N ILE A 63 4.68 3.60 -16.78
CA ILE A 63 6.14 3.72 -16.90
C ILE A 63 6.83 2.65 -16.04
N GLU A 64 8.06 2.30 -16.38
CA GLU A 64 8.88 1.40 -15.59
C GLU A 64 9.04 1.92 -14.15
N GLY A 65 8.92 1.03 -13.16
CA GLY A 65 9.04 1.39 -11.75
C GLY A 65 7.86 2.17 -11.16
N CYS A 66 6.76 2.37 -11.89
CA CYS A 66 5.59 3.05 -11.34
C CYS A 66 5.03 2.29 -10.10
N PRO A 67 4.84 2.97 -8.95
CA PRO A 67 4.32 2.34 -7.73
C PRO A 67 2.95 1.68 -7.87
N PHE A 68 2.17 2.08 -8.88
CA PHE A 68 0.82 1.58 -9.14
C PHE A 68 0.76 0.52 -10.26
N GLY A 69 1.90 0.25 -10.90
CA GLY A 69 2.02 -0.76 -11.95
C GLY A 69 2.02 -2.19 -11.40
N ALA A 70 2.55 -2.39 -10.19
CA ALA A 70 2.50 -3.67 -9.49
C ALA A 70 1.07 -4.04 -9.06
N SER A 71 0.81 -5.33 -8.89
CA SER A 71 -0.42 -5.80 -8.25
C SER A 71 -0.39 -5.44 -6.77
N ASN A 72 -1.54 -4.98 -6.27
CA ASN A 72 -1.81 -4.77 -4.87
C ASN A 72 -3.16 -5.44 -4.61
N SER A 73 -3.17 -6.42 -3.70
CA SER A 73 -4.35 -7.21 -3.35
C SER A 73 -4.97 -6.78 -2.02
N PHE A 74 -4.59 -5.63 -1.47
CA PHE A 74 -5.21 -5.12 -0.27
C PHE A 74 -6.68 -4.78 -0.53
N ASN A 75 -7.56 -5.43 0.22
CA ASN A 75 -8.98 -5.14 0.26
C ASN A 75 -9.32 -4.62 1.67
N SER A 76 -9.86 -3.40 1.76
CA SER A 76 -10.28 -2.85 3.06
C SER A 76 -11.35 -3.68 3.74
N ASP A 77 -12.19 -4.39 2.96
CA ASP A 77 -13.30 -5.17 3.50
C ASP A 77 -12.82 -6.44 4.21
N ASP A 78 -11.57 -6.85 4.04
CA ASP A 78 -11.01 -8.02 4.72
C ASP A 78 -10.49 -7.68 6.14
N PHE A 79 -10.41 -6.39 6.48
CA PHE A 79 -9.78 -5.92 7.72
C PHE A 79 -10.73 -5.08 8.56
N ASP A 80 -10.47 -5.07 9.87
CA ASP A 80 -11.09 -4.13 10.80
C ASP A 80 -10.16 -2.93 10.98
N GLU A 81 -10.51 -1.80 10.37
CA GLU A 81 -9.74 -0.55 10.44
C GLU A 81 -9.77 0.03 11.86
N ALA A 82 -10.88 -0.09 12.60
CA ALA A 82 -11.04 0.50 13.93
C ALA A 82 -10.08 -0.12 14.96
N LEU A 83 -9.71 -1.39 14.74
CA LEU A 83 -8.74 -2.11 15.56
C LEU A 83 -7.28 -1.86 15.14
N PHE A 84 -7.03 -1.17 14.03
CA PHE A 84 -5.67 -0.98 13.54
C PHE A 84 -4.96 0.15 14.29
N ASN A 85 -3.86 -0.19 14.95
CA ASN A 85 -2.91 0.78 15.50
C ASN A 85 -1.52 0.49 14.90
N PHE A 86 -1.00 1.46 14.14
CA PHE A 86 0.26 1.30 13.40
C PHE A 86 1.47 1.04 14.31
N ASP A 87 1.59 1.78 15.41
CA ASP A 87 2.75 1.67 16.30
C ASP A 87 2.76 0.30 17.00
N ASN A 88 1.59 -0.14 17.50
CA ASN A 88 1.41 -1.48 18.06
C ASN A 88 1.69 -2.59 17.03
N ALA A 89 1.31 -2.39 15.77
CA ALA A 89 1.56 -3.35 14.71
C ALA A 89 3.07 -3.51 14.44
N LEU A 90 3.82 -2.41 14.38
CA LEU A 90 5.28 -2.44 14.21
C LEU A 90 6.01 -2.99 15.44
N ASP A 91 5.51 -2.68 16.64
CA ASP A 91 6.01 -3.26 17.88
C ASP A 91 5.84 -4.79 17.86
N GLY A 92 4.66 -5.27 17.44
CA GLY A 92 4.39 -6.69 17.27
C GLY A 92 5.31 -7.39 16.29
N LEU A 93 5.71 -6.72 15.19
CA LEU A 93 6.69 -7.25 14.23
C LEU A 93 8.10 -7.37 14.81
N SER A 94 8.41 -6.60 15.86
CA SER A 94 9.72 -6.61 16.53
C SER A 94 9.82 -7.72 17.59
N VAL A 95 8.70 -8.34 17.98
CA VAL A 95 8.69 -9.41 18.97
C VAL A 95 9.00 -10.75 18.28
N PRO A 96 10.02 -11.51 18.76
CA PRO A 96 10.29 -12.84 18.24
C PRO A 96 9.05 -13.72 18.31
N SER A 97 8.73 -14.38 17.19
CA SER A 97 7.60 -15.31 17.15
C SER A 97 7.81 -16.43 18.17
N LYS A 98 6.78 -16.71 18.98
CA LYS A 98 6.79 -17.89 19.85
C LYS A 98 6.86 -19.15 18.97
N LYS A 99 7.65 -20.14 19.38
CA LYS A 99 7.66 -21.44 18.71
C LYS A 99 6.24 -22.02 18.78
N VAL A 100 5.58 -22.11 17.63
CA VAL A 100 4.30 -22.81 17.53
C VAL A 100 4.64 -24.29 17.43
N ASN A 101 4.31 -25.05 18.46
CA ASN A 101 4.29 -26.51 18.36
C ASN A 101 3.14 -26.86 17.41
N ARG A 102 3.46 -27.22 16.16
CA ARG A 102 2.47 -27.78 15.25
C ARG A 102 2.00 -29.10 15.86
N LYS A 103 0.73 -29.18 16.23
CA LYS A 103 0.10 -30.48 16.49
C LYS A 103 0.20 -31.31 15.22
N SER A 104 0.48 -32.61 15.36
CA SER A 104 0.57 -33.53 14.22
C SER A 104 -0.77 -33.78 13.56
N GLU A 105 -1.86 -33.55 14.29
CA GLU A 105 -3.22 -33.74 13.80
C GLU A 105 -3.91 -32.38 13.59
N PRO A 106 -4.56 -32.18 12.43
CA PRO A 106 -5.38 -31.01 12.20
C PRO A 106 -6.61 -31.06 13.12
N ASP A 107 -6.75 -30.07 14.01
CA ASP A 107 -7.99 -29.84 14.74
C ASP A 107 -9.13 -29.54 13.74
N GLU A 108 -10.37 -29.92 14.07
CA GLU A 108 -11.55 -29.57 13.27
C GLU A 108 -11.60 -28.05 13.03
N HIS A 109 -11.82 -27.63 11.78
CA HIS A 109 -11.97 -26.22 11.46
C HIS A 109 -13.24 -25.70 12.13
N GLY A 110 -13.07 -24.79 13.10
CA GLY A 110 -14.19 -24.19 13.81
C GLY A 110 -15.15 -23.49 12.86
N THR A 111 -16.45 -23.74 13.03
CA THR A 111 -17.56 -23.15 12.24
C THR A 111 -17.95 -21.74 12.69
N GLY A 112 -17.09 -21.08 13.48
CA GLY A 112 -17.36 -19.73 13.99
C GLY A 112 -17.29 -18.67 12.90
N GLU A 113 -18.06 -17.59 13.08
CA GLU A 113 -17.97 -16.41 12.22
C GLU A 113 -16.53 -15.85 12.21
N THR A 114 -16.01 -15.60 11.02
CA THR A 114 -14.69 -15.02 10.85
C THR A 114 -14.73 -13.56 11.27
N THR A 115 -14.17 -13.26 12.43
CA THR A 115 -13.95 -11.88 12.87
C THR A 115 -12.85 -11.23 12.04
N LYS A 116 -13.16 -10.06 11.45
CA LYS A 116 -12.16 -9.26 10.72
C LYS A 116 -11.08 -8.81 11.70
N ARG A 117 -9.82 -8.90 11.26
CA ARG A 117 -8.66 -8.51 12.06
C ARG A 117 -7.98 -7.31 11.42
N PRO A 118 -7.22 -6.49 12.17
CA PRO A 118 -6.40 -5.46 11.55
C PRO A 118 -5.24 -6.08 10.74
N PRO A 119 -4.62 -5.34 9.80
CA PRO A 119 -3.36 -5.71 9.17
C PRO A 119 -2.27 -5.96 10.22
N ARG A 120 -1.57 -7.10 10.14
CA ARG A 120 -0.55 -7.49 11.14
C ARG A 120 0.83 -7.79 10.56
N THR A 121 0.90 -8.18 9.29
CA THR A 121 2.19 -8.48 8.65
C THR A 121 2.75 -7.24 7.98
N ILE A 122 4.08 -7.15 7.86
CA ILE A 122 4.72 -6.04 7.14
C ILE A 122 4.18 -5.89 5.71
N ARG A 123 3.90 -7.01 5.04
CA ARG A 123 3.33 -7.01 3.68
C ARG A 123 1.90 -6.46 3.65
N GLN A 124 1.04 -6.87 4.58
CA GLN A 124 -0.33 -6.35 4.66
C GLN A 124 -0.35 -4.85 4.94
N ILE A 125 0.49 -4.38 5.86
CA ILE A 125 0.58 -2.96 6.20
C ILE A 125 1.15 -2.16 5.01
N TYR A 126 2.18 -2.68 4.34
CA TYR A 126 2.71 -2.07 3.12
C TYR A 126 1.64 -1.97 2.02
N ASP A 127 0.94 -3.06 1.71
CA ASP A 127 -0.10 -3.08 0.68
C ASP A 127 -1.26 -2.13 1.02
N MET A 128 -1.62 -2.02 2.31
CA MET A 128 -2.54 -0.99 2.82
C MET A 128 -2.01 0.43 2.56
N CYS A 129 -0.77 0.72 2.90
CA CYS A 129 -0.20 2.05 2.65
C CYS A 129 -0.11 2.39 1.15
N LYS A 130 0.02 1.40 0.26
CA LYS A 130 -0.01 1.62 -1.20
C LYS A 130 -1.44 1.79 -1.75
N SER A 131 -2.46 1.30 -1.06
CA SER A 131 -3.87 1.39 -1.50
C SER A 131 -4.54 2.73 -1.13
N ILE A 132 -3.94 3.49 -0.22
CA ILE A 132 -4.47 4.77 0.27
C ILE A 132 -3.53 5.92 -0.12
N ASP A 133 -4.09 7.11 -0.33
CA ASP A 133 -3.31 8.32 -0.54
C ASP A 133 -2.52 8.69 0.72
N VAL A 134 -1.29 9.17 0.55
CA VAL A 134 -0.41 9.50 1.68
C VAL A 134 -0.95 10.62 2.57
N VAL A 135 -1.85 11.48 2.07
CA VAL A 135 -2.48 12.52 2.91
C VAL A 135 -3.71 12.04 3.67
N ASP A 136 -4.24 10.87 3.32
CA ASP A 136 -5.42 10.31 3.98
C ASP A 136 -5.01 9.48 5.20
N THR A 137 -6.02 9.05 5.96
CA THR A 137 -5.85 8.29 7.21
C THR A 137 -6.29 6.84 7.07
N TYR A 138 -5.67 5.96 7.84
CA TYR A 138 -6.14 4.60 8.10
C TYR A 138 -5.92 4.27 9.58
N GLY A 139 -6.95 3.80 10.28
CA GLY A 139 -6.87 3.55 11.73
C GLY A 139 -6.49 4.81 12.51
N GLY A 140 -6.99 5.97 12.07
CA GLY A 140 -6.76 7.28 12.71
C GLY A 140 -5.37 7.90 12.52
N LYS A 141 -4.45 7.27 11.77
CA LYS A 141 -3.10 7.81 11.50
C LYS A 141 -2.93 8.09 10.02
N VAL A 142 -2.24 9.19 9.70
CA VAL A 142 -1.97 9.60 8.30
C VAL A 142 -1.04 8.58 7.64
N VAL A 143 -1.40 8.11 6.44
CA VAL A 143 -0.67 7.04 5.74
C VAL A 143 0.76 7.46 5.39
N GLY A 144 0.98 8.72 5.01
CA GLY A 144 2.32 9.25 4.77
C GLY A 144 3.20 9.31 6.02
N GLN A 145 2.62 9.21 7.22
CA GLN A 145 3.35 9.03 8.49
C GLN A 145 3.63 7.56 8.82
N MET A 146 3.13 6.61 8.02
CA MET A 146 3.37 5.18 8.15
C MET A 146 4.43 4.70 7.17
N ILE A 147 4.36 5.16 5.92
CA ILE A 147 5.26 4.78 4.82
C ILE A 147 6.12 5.94 4.34
N VAL A 148 7.39 5.66 4.08
CA VAL A 148 8.32 6.53 3.36
C VAL A 148 8.52 5.96 1.96
N ASP A 149 7.86 6.57 0.99
CA ASP A 149 8.02 6.29 -0.44
C ASP A 149 7.99 7.61 -1.25
N ASP A 150 8.05 7.53 -2.58
CA ASP A 150 8.13 8.70 -3.45
C ASP A 150 6.94 9.67 -3.26
N ARG A 151 5.80 9.16 -2.78
CA ARG A 151 4.59 9.95 -2.57
C ARG A 151 4.66 10.77 -1.28
N SER A 152 5.32 10.26 -0.24
CA SER A 152 5.37 10.90 1.09
C SER A 152 6.64 11.72 1.34
N GLU A 153 7.57 11.82 0.38
CA GLU A 153 8.84 12.57 0.51
C GLU A 153 8.66 13.96 1.13
N PHE A 154 7.67 14.71 0.62
CA PHE A 154 7.40 16.09 1.04
C PHE A 154 7.05 16.24 2.52
N MET A 155 6.67 15.14 3.19
CA MET A 155 6.35 15.12 4.62
C MET A 155 7.60 15.06 5.53
N TYR A 156 8.78 14.79 4.95
CA TYR A 156 10.01 14.55 5.70
C TYR A 156 11.16 15.53 5.39
N PRO A 157 10.94 16.86 5.37
CA PRO A 157 11.99 17.82 5.03
C PRO A 157 13.14 17.86 6.05
N LYS A 158 12.90 17.41 7.29
CA LYS A 158 13.88 17.37 8.38
C LYS A 158 14.48 15.98 8.62
N GLY A 159 14.17 15.02 7.75
CA GLY A 159 14.50 13.61 7.94
C GLY A 159 13.34 12.78 8.49
N VAL A 160 13.56 11.46 8.52
CA VAL A 160 12.59 10.45 8.95
C VAL A 160 12.90 10.04 10.39
N PHE A 161 11.93 10.17 11.28
CA PHE A 161 12.08 9.82 12.69
C PHE A 161 11.01 8.81 13.15
N GLY A 162 11.40 7.91 14.05
CA GLY A 162 10.54 6.86 14.58
C GLY A 162 10.40 5.66 13.64
N LYS A 163 9.54 4.71 14.02
CA LYS A 163 9.33 3.48 13.24
C LYS A 163 8.50 3.79 12.00
N ARG A 164 9.00 3.41 10.82
CA ARG A 164 8.35 3.61 9.52
C ARG A 164 8.55 2.39 8.65
N ILE A 165 7.62 2.17 7.72
CA ILE A 165 7.85 1.30 6.57
C ILE A 165 8.61 2.12 5.53
N ILE A 166 9.75 1.64 5.06
CA ILE A 166 10.57 2.35 4.08
C ILE A 166 10.59 1.56 2.77
N GLU A 167 10.14 2.19 1.69
CA GLU A 167 10.31 1.71 0.32
C GLU A 167 11.56 2.37 -0.26
N GLY A 168 12.55 1.57 -0.63
CA GLY A 168 13.83 2.07 -1.11
C GLY A 168 14.55 1.07 -1.99
N LYS A 169 15.63 1.54 -2.61
CA LYS A 169 16.56 0.71 -3.37
C LYS A 169 17.86 0.57 -2.59
N VAL A 170 18.46 -0.61 -2.67
CA VAL A 170 19.83 -0.81 -2.19
C VAL A 170 20.76 0.03 -3.05
N SER A 171 21.65 0.80 -2.41
CA SER A 171 22.67 1.60 -3.07
C SER A 171 24.02 1.26 -2.49
N GLY A 172 24.92 0.69 -3.30
CA GLY A 172 26.25 0.31 -2.86
C GLY A 172 26.25 -0.72 -1.72
N TYR A 173 26.95 -0.40 -0.62
CA TYR A 173 27.12 -1.30 0.51
C TYR A 173 25.86 -1.33 1.39
N PHE A 174 25.11 -2.44 1.31
CA PHE A 174 23.79 -2.57 1.91
C PHE A 174 23.78 -2.66 3.44
N TYR A 175 24.65 -3.48 4.03
CA TYR A 175 24.60 -3.81 5.46
C TYR A 175 25.99 -3.76 6.09
N ASN A 176 26.13 -2.97 7.15
CA ASN A 176 27.34 -2.90 7.95
C ASN A 176 27.19 -3.79 9.19
N PRO A 177 27.88 -4.94 9.28
CA PRO A 177 27.76 -5.84 10.43
C PRO A 177 28.39 -5.28 11.72
N LYS A 178 29.27 -4.27 11.62
CA LYS A 178 29.90 -3.66 12.81
C LYS A 178 28.97 -2.67 13.49
N THR A 179 28.28 -1.84 12.72
CA THR A 179 27.33 -0.84 13.23
C THR A 179 25.89 -1.37 13.25
N MET A 180 25.64 -2.53 12.63
CA MET A 180 24.31 -3.11 12.40
C MET A 180 23.38 -2.17 11.62
N GLU A 181 23.95 -1.38 10.71
CA GLU A 181 23.23 -0.39 9.91
C GLU A 181 22.91 -0.93 8.51
N ILE A 182 21.75 -0.55 8.00
CA ILE A 182 21.35 -0.79 6.62
C ILE A 182 21.34 0.55 5.89
N THR A 183 22.01 0.61 4.74
CA THR A 183 21.99 1.79 3.86
C THR A 183 21.10 1.51 2.66
N ILE A 184 20.05 2.31 2.52
CA ILE A 184 19.13 2.29 1.39
C ILE A 184 18.89 3.70 0.89
N LYS A 185 18.69 3.84 -0.42
CA LYS A 185 18.23 5.06 -1.05
C LYS A 185 16.71 5.08 -1.02
N ALA A 186 16.14 6.03 -0.27
CA ALA A 186 14.70 6.24 -0.17
C ALA A 186 14.41 7.75 -0.04
N PRO A 187 13.37 8.28 -0.72
CA PRO A 187 12.54 7.59 -1.71
C PRO A 187 13.31 7.15 -2.97
N ILE A 188 12.74 6.23 -3.74
CA ILE A 188 13.37 5.62 -4.92
C ILE A 188 13.67 6.66 -6.00
N SER A 189 12.76 7.60 -6.21
CA SER A 189 12.88 8.67 -7.21
C SER A 189 13.72 9.86 -6.75
N SER A 190 14.15 9.90 -5.48
CA SER A 190 14.92 11.03 -4.95
C SER A 190 16.32 11.02 -5.54
N GLU A 191 16.52 11.70 -6.66
CA GLU A 191 17.84 12.06 -7.18
C GLU A 191 18.26 13.37 -6.51
N LYS A 192 19.07 13.25 -5.46
CA LYS A 192 19.91 14.34 -4.97
C LYS A 192 21.36 14.04 -5.31
#